data_AF-A0A6V7WBU5-F1
#
_entry.id   AF-A0A6V7WBU5-F1
#
_cell.length_a   1.000
_cell.length_b   1.000
_cell.length_c   1.000
_cell.angle_alpha   90.00
_cell.angle_beta   90.00
_cell.angle_gamma   90.00
#
_symmetry.space_group_name_H-M   'P 1'
#
loop_
_entity.id
_entity.type
_entity.pdbx_description
1 polymer ?
#
loop_
_entity_poly.entity_id
_entity_poly.type
_entity_poly.pdbx_seq_one_letter_code
_entity_poly.pdbx_strand_id
1 'polypeptide(L)'
;MDLKGVKGISEDLVSMDYYMYINALLSHVLNILGVNSYGPGLPTVVNRARSQGWKGPLVIAETGPLGHWQAQITNWKASIEPSSDQKATDLDRYMTQLKGKVQGTIIFYWGTKIEATPTWHSFLLPFSNNEYERTAEVLAKQWGGRLPNGAPRIGSLSFQDGKNKNRWNKDEVPTATLAVSDPNNDQITVRWSVLKERTDAAGDDVTSSAIKSSSNSGATLNLGALPTGGYRLYMAALDNKGAAATANLPFYVN
;
A
#
# COMPACT_ATOMS: atom_id res chain seq x y z
N MET A 1 -3.66 25.22 25.12
CA MET A 1 -3.96 26.58 24.64
C MET A 1 -3.93 26.52 23.13
N ASP A 2 -5.05 26.82 22.47
CA ASP A 2 -5.14 26.81 21.01
C ASP A 2 -4.49 28.09 20.45
N LEU A 3 -3.49 27.95 19.59
CA LEU A 3 -2.78 29.05 18.95
C LEU A 3 -2.91 28.95 17.43
N LYS A 4 -4.14 28.75 16.93
CA LYS A 4 -4.49 29.04 15.53
C LYS A 4 -4.75 30.53 15.38
N GLY A 5 -3.71 31.32 15.08
CA GLY A 5 -3.94 32.74 14.81
C GLY A 5 -2.77 33.60 14.34
N VAL A 6 -1.52 33.16 14.44
CA VAL A 6 -0.38 34.04 14.10
C VAL A 6 0.17 33.69 12.73
N LYS A 7 -0.16 34.52 11.73
CA LYS A 7 0.47 34.50 10.40
C LYS A 7 1.94 34.88 10.53
N GLY A 8 2.84 34.03 10.03
CA GLY A 8 4.25 34.36 9.83
C GLY A 8 5.29 33.47 10.53
N ILE A 9 4.89 32.35 11.14
CA ILE A 9 5.84 31.38 11.71
C ILE A 9 6.16 30.36 10.61
N SER A 10 7.42 30.28 10.18
CA SER A 10 7.89 29.22 9.28
C SER A 10 7.66 27.85 9.94
N GLU A 11 7.29 26.83 9.16
CA GLU A 11 7.06 25.46 9.65
C GLU A 11 8.26 24.91 10.46
N ASP A 12 9.46 25.46 10.25
CA ASP A 12 10.68 25.12 10.98
C ASP A 12 10.61 25.45 12.48
N LEU A 13 9.97 26.55 12.89
CA LEU A 13 9.88 26.95 14.30
C LEU A 13 8.84 26.11 15.07
N VAL A 14 7.75 25.71 14.42
CA VAL A 14 6.72 24.83 15.01
C VAL A 14 7.29 23.42 15.25
N SER A 15 8.25 22.98 14.43
CA SER A 15 8.95 21.72 14.64
C SER A 15 9.89 21.77 15.86
N MET A 16 10.59 22.89 16.05
CA MET A 16 11.63 23.04 17.08
C MET A 16 11.07 23.04 18.51
N ASP A 17 9.91 23.66 18.72
CA ASP A 17 9.21 23.66 20.02
C ASP A 17 8.69 22.26 20.39
N TYR A 18 8.25 21.45 19.41
CA TYR A 18 7.83 20.05 19.65
C TYR A 18 9.02 19.16 20.04
N TYR A 19 10.18 19.39 19.41
CA TYR A 19 11.43 18.68 19.72
C TYR A 19 11.99 19.02 21.11
N MET A 20 11.81 20.26 21.58
CA MET A 20 12.22 20.67 22.93
C MET A 20 11.35 20.02 24.02
N TYR A 21 10.06 19.79 23.75
CA TYR A 21 9.13 19.17 24.70
C TYR A 21 9.44 17.70 25.02
N ILE A 22 9.98 16.92 24.07
CA ILE A 22 10.41 15.53 24.30
C ILE A 22 11.56 15.47 25.32
N ASN A 23 12.47 16.45 25.33
CA ASN A 23 13.64 16.46 26.20
C ASN A 23 13.33 16.86 27.65
N ALA A 24 12.47 17.84 27.87
CA ALA A 24 12.35 18.49 29.18
C ALA A 24 11.31 17.87 30.13
N LEU A 25 10.22 17.28 29.61
CA LEU A 25 9.08 16.87 30.45
C LEU A 25 8.74 15.38 30.39
N LEU A 26 9.06 14.70 29.29
CA LEU A 26 8.58 13.33 29.06
C LEU A 26 9.58 12.23 29.48
N SER A 27 10.88 12.51 29.48
CA SER A 27 11.94 11.53 29.78
C SER A 27 11.93 11.01 31.22
N HIS A 28 11.30 11.74 32.16
CA HIS A 28 11.22 11.38 33.58
C HIS A 28 9.92 10.69 33.98
N VAL A 29 8.90 10.66 33.10
CA VAL A 29 7.58 10.05 33.38
C VAL A 29 7.14 9.03 32.33
N LEU A 30 7.66 9.08 31.10
CA LEU A 30 7.38 8.08 30.07
C LEU A 30 8.43 6.97 30.10
N ASN A 31 7.96 5.73 30.20
CA ASN A 31 8.83 4.56 30.15
C ASN A 31 9.12 4.07 28.72
N ILE A 32 8.24 4.38 27.76
CA ILE A 32 8.33 3.95 26.35
C ILE A 32 7.77 5.06 25.46
N LEU A 33 8.45 5.36 24.35
CA LEU A 33 7.94 6.26 23.31
C LEU A 33 7.35 5.46 22.15
N GLY A 34 6.05 5.65 21.91
CA GLY A 34 5.37 5.15 20.72
C GLY A 34 5.53 6.12 19.54
N VAL A 35 5.92 5.61 18.36
CA VAL A 35 6.08 6.43 17.15
C VAL A 35 5.31 5.81 16.00
N ASN A 36 4.42 6.59 15.37
CA ASN A 36 3.80 6.20 14.11
C ASN A 36 4.77 6.56 12.99
N SER A 37 5.13 5.59 12.15
CA SER A 37 6.10 5.79 11.08
C SER A 37 5.82 4.81 9.94
N TYR A 38 5.86 5.31 8.71
CA TYR A 38 5.50 4.56 7.52
C TYR A 38 6.62 4.58 6.49
N GLY A 39 6.66 3.52 5.66
CA GLY A 39 7.52 3.44 4.49
C GLY A 39 8.98 3.82 4.77
N PRO A 40 9.60 4.71 3.97
CA PRO A 40 11.02 5.06 4.09
C PRO A 40 11.37 5.83 5.37
N GLY A 41 10.39 6.19 6.22
CA GLY A 41 10.65 6.76 7.54
C GLY A 41 11.06 5.72 8.59
N LEU A 42 10.68 4.45 8.42
CA LEU A 42 10.96 3.36 9.36
C LEU A 42 12.47 3.14 9.59
N PRO A 43 13.33 3.08 8.55
CA PRO A 43 14.75 2.81 8.74
C PRO A 43 15.47 3.87 9.60
N THR A 44 14.98 5.11 9.61
CA THR A 44 15.62 6.25 10.27
C THR A 44 14.97 6.63 11.60
N VAL A 45 13.84 6.03 11.96
CA VAL A 45 13.02 6.44 13.13
C VAL A 45 13.79 6.42 14.45
N VAL A 46 14.63 5.39 14.65
CA VAL A 46 15.45 5.27 15.87
C VAL A 46 16.47 6.39 15.94
N ASN A 47 17.20 6.64 14.85
CA ASN A 47 18.21 7.71 14.80
C ASN A 47 17.58 9.08 15.01
N ARG A 48 16.41 9.34 14.40
CA ARG A 48 15.64 10.58 14.60
C ARG A 48 15.22 10.76 16.06
N ALA A 49 14.70 9.70 16.70
CA ALA A 49 14.37 9.76 18.13
C ALA A 49 15.63 10.03 19.00
N ARG A 50 16.76 9.39 18.69
CA ARG A 50 18.02 9.61 19.43
C ARG A 50 18.58 11.01 19.25
N SER A 51 18.51 11.59 18.05
CA SER A 51 18.97 12.95 17.76
C SER A 51 18.10 14.00 18.45
N GLN A 52 16.84 13.67 18.72
CA GLN A 52 15.92 14.49 19.50
C GLN A 52 16.05 14.26 21.02
N GLY A 53 17.03 13.45 21.45
CA GLY A 53 17.37 13.26 22.87
C GLY A 53 16.61 12.14 23.59
N TRP A 54 15.65 11.46 22.95
CA TRP A 54 15.01 10.28 23.54
C TRP A 54 16.03 9.15 23.70
N LYS A 55 16.30 8.71 24.94
CA LYS A 55 17.21 7.59 25.25
C LYS A 55 16.50 6.30 25.61
N GLY A 56 15.20 6.35 25.86
CA GLY A 56 14.42 5.21 26.32
C GLY A 56 14.03 4.20 25.23
N PRO A 57 13.28 3.16 25.61
CA PRO A 57 12.61 2.22 24.70
C PRO A 57 11.74 2.90 23.64
N LEU A 58 11.64 2.30 22.46
CA LEU A 58 10.82 2.72 21.33
C LEU A 58 9.88 1.60 20.90
N VAL A 59 8.62 1.91 20.67
CA VAL A 59 7.67 1.04 19.97
C VAL A 59 7.25 1.76 18.70
N ILE A 60 7.21 1.04 17.58
CA ILE A 60 6.54 1.55 16.38
C ILE A 60 5.04 1.33 16.60
N ALA A 61 4.35 2.40 16.98
CA ALA A 61 2.96 2.35 17.42
C ALA A 61 1.98 2.22 16.24
N GLU A 62 2.44 2.53 15.02
CA GLU A 62 1.70 2.31 13.79
C GLU A 62 2.67 2.26 12.60
N THR A 63 2.58 1.22 11.78
CA THR A 63 3.33 1.09 10.53
C THR A 63 2.61 0.18 9.54
N GLY A 64 2.91 0.35 8.25
CA GLY A 64 2.34 -0.47 7.18
C GLY A 64 3.17 -0.37 5.90
N PRO A 65 2.56 -0.63 4.74
CA PRO A 65 3.17 -0.35 3.45
C PRO A 65 3.44 1.16 3.25
N LEU A 66 4.00 1.51 2.10
CA LEU A 66 4.21 2.91 1.68
C LEU A 66 2.92 3.72 1.80
N GLY A 67 2.97 4.89 2.44
CA GLY A 67 1.84 5.81 2.52
C GLY A 67 1.45 6.35 1.14
N HIS A 68 0.16 6.44 0.83
CA HIS A 68 -0.30 6.89 -0.49
C HIS A 68 0.12 8.32 -0.86
N TRP A 69 0.38 9.16 0.14
CA TRP A 69 0.94 10.52 -0.01
C TRP A 69 2.43 10.55 -0.42
N GLN A 70 3.13 9.42 -0.31
CA GLN A 70 4.54 9.27 -0.70
C GLN A 70 4.71 8.57 -2.05
N ALA A 71 3.61 8.14 -2.66
CA ALA A 71 3.62 7.38 -3.90
C ALA A 71 3.97 8.30 -5.09
N GLN A 72 4.53 7.69 -6.13
CA GLN A 72 4.57 8.34 -7.44
C GLN A 72 3.14 8.60 -7.92
N ILE A 73 2.95 9.67 -8.69
CA ILE A 73 1.65 10.03 -9.25
C ILE A 73 1.70 10.03 -10.76
N THR A 74 0.59 9.70 -11.41
CA THR A 74 0.43 9.86 -12.86
C THR A 74 0.40 11.35 -13.24
N ASN A 75 0.54 11.65 -14.54
CA ASN A 75 0.40 13.02 -15.06
C ASN A 75 -0.99 13.64 -14.80
N TRP A 76 -1.98 12.83 -14.42
CA TRP A 76 -3.33 13.25 -14.06
C TRP A 76 -3.62 13.06 -12.55
N LYS A 77 -2.55 12.95 -11.74
CA LYS A 77 -2.55 13.00 -10.26
C LYS A 77 -3.11 11.78 -9.53
N ALA A 78 -3.29 10.64 -10.18
CA ALA A 78 -3.60 9.39 -9.49
C ALA A 78 -2.33 8.78 -8.87
N SER A 79 -2.40 8.36 -7.61
CA SER A 79 -1.27 7.69 -6.93
C SER A 79 -1.05 6.28 -7.48
N ILE A 80 0.21 5.93 -7.76
CA ILE A 80 0.60 4.61 -8.24
C ILE A 80 0.79 3.71 -7.03
N GLU A 81 -0.10 2.73 -6.88
CA GLU A 81 -0.06 1.80 -5.76
C GLU A 81 0.99 0.70 -6.00
N PRO A 82 1.85 0.38 -5.03
CA PRO A 82 2.74 -0.77 -5.13
C PRO A 82 1.94 -2.08 -5.15
N SER A 83 2.40 -3.09 -5.89
CA SER A 83 1.84 -4.44 -5.79
C SER A 83 2.02 -5.02 -4.38
N SER A 84 1.22 -6.02 -4.03
CA SER A 84 1.37 -6.77 -2.77
C SER A 84 2.79 -7.32 -2.58
N ASP A 85 3.46 -7.77 -3.64
CA ASP A 85 4.86 -8.19 -3.61
C ASP A 85 5.84 -7.06 -3.31
N GLN A 86 5.63 -5.89 -3.90
CA GLN A 86 6.45 -4.71 -3.60
C GLN A 86 6.22 -4.25 -2.16
N LYS A 87 4.96 -4.19 -1.71
CA LYS A 87 4.60 -3.89 -0.31
C LYS A 87 5.29 -4.85 0.65
N ALA A 88 5.27 -6.16 0.36
CA ALA A 88 5.91 -7.18 1.19
C ALA A 88 7.44 -7.04 1.20
N THR A 89 8.05 -6.78 0.04
CA THR A 89 9.51 -6.61 -0.09
C THR A 89 9.99 -5.40 0.70
N ASP A 90 9.28 -4.27 0.60
CA ASP A 90 9.61 -3.07 1.37
C ASP A 90 9.39 -3.28 2.87
N LEU A 91 8.27 -3.91 3.25
CA LEU A 91 7.98 -4.22 4.66
C LEU A 91 9.05 -5.13 5.27
N ASP A 92 9.49 -6.19 4.59
CA ASP A 92 10.52 -7.09 5.11
C ASP A 92 11.84 -6.35 5.34
N ARG A 93 12.22 -5.47 4.40
CA ARG A 93 13.37 -4.58 4.55
C ARG A 93 13.24 -3.70 5.79
N TYR A 94 12.11 -3.03 5.97
CA TYR A 94 11.88 -2.14 7.12
C TYR A 94 11.90 -2.89 8.45
N MET A 95 11.20 -4.02 8.55
CA MET A 95 11.14 -4.84 9.75
C MET A 95 12.53 -5.39 10.13
N THR A 96 13.29 -5.86 9.12
CA THR A 96 14.66 -6.33 9.32
C THR A 96 15.57 -5.22 9.86
N GLN A 97 15.43 -3.99 9.36
CA GLN A 97 16.24 -2.86 9.82
C GLN A 97 15.89 -2.38 11.24
N LEU A 98 14.67 -2.65 11.71
CA LEU A 98 14.20 -2.33 13.06
C LEU A 98 14.51 -3.42 14.09
N LYS A 99 14.79 -4.65 13.65
CA LYS A 99 15.02 -5.80 14.52
C LYS A 99 16.09 -5.50 15.58
N GLY A 100 15.73 -5.68 16.85
CA GLY A 100 16.60 -5.41 18.01
C GLY A 100 16.80 -3.93 18.36
N LYS A 101 16.22 -2.99 17.61
CA LYS A 101 16.32 -1.54 17.88
C LYS A 101 15.06 -0.94 18.50
N VAL A 102 13.94 -1.66 18.41
CA VAL A 102 12.62 -1.29 18.96
C VAL A 102 12.05 -2.46 19.75
N GLN A 103 11.19 -2.16 20.72
CA GLN A 103 10.55 -3.12 21.62
C GLN A 103 9.33 -3.79 21.00
N GLY A 104 8.79 -3.23 19.91
CA GLY A 104 7.65 -3.80 19.21
C GLY A 104 7.22 -2.96 18.01
N THR A 105 6.34 -3.54 17.22
CA THR A 105 5.75 -2.93 16.02
C THR A 105 4.28 -3.28 15.94
N ILE A 106 3.42 -2.29 15.75
CA ILE A 106 1.97 -2.47 15.58
C ILE A 106 1.63 -2.17 14.11
N ILE A 107 0.95 -3.12 13.47
CA ILE A 107 0.68 -3.06 12.02
C ILE A 107 -0.66 -2.38 11.75
N PHE A 108 -0.63 -1.49 10.77
CA PHE A 108 -1.77 -0.82 10.17
C PHE A 108 -1.82 -1.13 8.66
N TYR A 109 -2.92 -1.62 8.08
CA TYR A 109 -4.17 -2.02 8.71
C TYR A 109 -4.32 -3.54 8.68
N TRP A 110 -4.35 -4.18 9.85
CA TRP A 110 -4.64 -5.63 9.95
C TRP A 110 -6.14 -5.89 9.73
N GLY A 111 -6.52 -6.03 8.47
CA GLY A 111 -7.90 -6.11 8.02
C GLY A 111 -8.06 -5.48 6.65
N THR A 112 -9.29 -5.06 6.33
CA THR A 112 -9.60 -4.27 5.14
C THR A 112 -10.02 -2.85 5.48
N LYS A 113 -9.43 -1.86 4.82
CA LYS A 113 -9.85 -0.45 4.89
C LYS A 113 -9.76 0.17 3.51
N ILE A 114 -10.81 0.88 3.10
CA ILE A 114 -10.71 1.74 1.92
C ILE A 114 -9.98 3.02 2.35
N GLU A 115 -8.77 3.20 1.83
CA GLU A 115 -7.95 4.39 2.05
C GLU A 115 -7.04 4.59 0.82
N ALA A 116 -7.28 5.66 0.06
CA ALA A 116 -6.85 5.85 -1.33
C ALA A 116 -7.41 4.80 -2.30
N THR A 117 -7.22 3.51 -2.04
CA THR A 117 -7.82 2.40 -2.78
C THR A 117 -8.30 1.31 -1.81
N PRO A 118 -9.10 0.32 -2.28
CA PRO A 118 -9.49 -0.82 -1.44
C PRO A 118 -8.32 -1.68 -0.94
N THR A 119 -7.17 -1.63 -1.63
CA THR A 119 -6.01 -2.52 -1.40
C THR A 119 -4.82 -1.83 -0.76
N TRP A 120 -4.79 -0.49 -0.67
CA TRP A 120 -3.56 0.25 -0.35
C TRP A 120 -2.95 -0.17 0.99
N HIS A 121 -3.76 -0.13 2.05
CA HIS A 121 -3.34 -0.35 3.43
C HIS A 121 -3.90 -1.66 4.03
N SER A 122 -4.73 -2.38 3.28
CA SER A 122 -5.38 -3.63 3.71
C SER A 122 -4.38 -4.79 3.69
N PHE A 123 -4.20 -5.48 4.82
CA PHE A 123 -3.43 -6.73 4.89
C PHE A 123 -4.28 -7.97 4.65
N LEU A 124 -5.60 -7.85 4.83
CA LEU A 124 -6.57 -8.90 4.57
C LEU A 124 -7.55 -8.41 3.52
N LEU A 125 -7.86 -9.26 2.55
CA LEU A 125 -8.73 -8.92 1.44
C LEU A 125 -10.11 -9.56 1.62
N PRO A 126 -11.20 -8.83 1.41
CA PRO A 126 -12.54 -9.30 1.73
C PRO A 126 -13.15 -10.12 0.59
N PHE A 127 -12.40 -11.05 -0.02
CA PHE A 127 -12.90 -11.79 -1.19
C PHE A 127 -13.79 -12.95 -0.79
N SER A 128 -13.25 -13.94 -0.08
CA SER A 128 -14.00 -15.14 0.31
C SER A 128 -13.80 -15.48 1.79
N ASN A 129 -12.57 -15.36 2.30
CA ASN A 129 -12.27 -15.71 3.70
C ASN A 129 -11.13 -14.87 4.29
N ASN A 130 -11.15 -13.55 4.06
CA ASN A 130 -10.10 -12.63 4.51
C ASN A 130 -8.71 -13.07 4.00
N GLU A 131 -8.60 -13.27 2.69
CA GLU A 131 -7.38 -13.76 2.06
C GLU A 131 -6.19 -12.88 2.45
N TYR A 132 -5.10 -13.52 2.93
CA TYR A 132 -3.90 -12.80 3.34
C TYR A 132 -2.94 -12.62 2.17
N GLU A 133 -2.18 -11.53 2.19
CA GLU A 133 -1.16 -11.27 1.19
C GLU A 133 0.25 -11.66 1.66
N ARG A 134 1.23 -11.57 0.76
CA ARG A 134 2.65 -11.81 1.08
C ARG A 134 3.17 -10.92 2.23
N THR A 135 2.56 -9.77 2.47
CA THR A 135 2.86 -8.93 3.64
C THR A 135 2.60 -9.67 4.96
N ALA A 136 1.54 -10.49 5.05
CA ALA A 136 1.27 -11.32 6.21
C ALA A 136 2.32 -12.45 6.37
N GLU A 137 2.83 -13.02 5.27
CA GLU A 137 3.93 -14.00 5.33
C GLU A 137 5.20 -13.39 5.92
N VAL A 138 5.53 -12.15 5.51
CA VAL A 138 6.65 -11.40 6.05
C VAL A 138 6.50 -11.22 7.56
N LEU A 139 5.32 -10.77 8.01
CA LEU A 139 5.06 -10.59 9.44
C LEU A 139 5.13 -11.89 10.21
N ALA A 140 4.50 -12.96 9.71
CA ALA A 140 4.57 -14.28 10.32
C ALA A 140 6.03 -14.71 10.51
N LYS A 141 6.86 -14.63 9.47
CA LYS A 141 8.29 -14.95 9.54
C LYS A 141 9.03 -14.10 10.57
N GLN A 142 8.82 -12.78 10.57
CA GLN A 142 9.52 -11.86 11.49
C GLN A 142 9.11 -12.09 12.95
N TRP A 143 7.90 -12.58 13.18
CA TRP A 143 7.36 -12.90 14.51
C TRP A 143 7.51 -14.38 14.90
N GLY A 144 8.24 -15.18 14.12
CA GLY A 144 8.51 -16.59 14.43
C GLY A 144 7.35 -17.55 14.15
N GLY A 145 6.31 -17.08 13.48
CA GLY A 145 5.21 -17.88 12.97
C GLY A 145 5.42 -18.37 11.54
N ARG A 146 4.44 -19.13 11.05
CA ARG A 146 4.38 -19.61 9.66
C ARG A 146 2.92 -19.67 9.22
N LEU A 147 2.65 -19.32 7.97
CA LEU A 147 1.34 -19.46 7.34
C LEU A 147 1.24 -20.81 6.62
N PRO A 148 0.03 -21.37 6.47
CA PRO A 148 -0.17 -22.68 5.86
C PRO A 148 0.17 -22.69 4.36
N ASN A 149 -0.01 -21.56 3.67
CA ASN A 149 0.31 -21.40 2.25
C ASN A 149 1.06 -20.09 1.95
N GLY A 150 1.81 -20.06 0.85
CA GLY A 150 2.37 -18.81 0.33
C GLY A 150 1.40 -18.12 -0.61
N ALA A 151 1.26 -16.80 -0.50
CA ALA A 151 0.50 -16.00 -1.44
C ALA A 151 1.10 -16.07 -2.86
N PRO A 152 0.29 -15.89 -3.92
CA PRO A 152 0.81 -15.75 -5.27
C PRO A 152 1.87 -14.63 -5.37
N ARG A 153 2.77 -14.74 -6.35
CA ARG A 153 3.86 -13.80 -6.62
C ARG A 153 3.62 -13.09 -7.93
N ILE A 154 3.50 -11.78 -7.89
CA ILE A 154 3.37 -10.92 -9.05
C ILE A 154 4.77 -10.60 -9.57
N GLY A 155 5.10 -11.17 -10.74
CA GLY A 155 6.32 -10.83 -11.47
C GLY A 155 6.19 -9.49 -12.20
N SER A 156 5.04 -9.25 -12.83
CA SER A 156 4.74 -7.97 -13.50
C SER A 156 3.24 -7.78 -13.74
N LEU A 157 2.81 -6.51 -13.76
CA LEU A 157 1.52 -6.07 -14.28
C LEU A 157 1.78 -4.79 -15.07
N SER A 158 1.37 -4.76 -16.35
CA SER A 158 1.60 -3.58 -17.19
C SER A 158 0.58 -3.46 -18.31
N PHE A 159 0.41 -2.24 -18.82
CA PHE A 159 -0.32 -2.00 -20.06
C PHE A 159 0.59 -2.06 -21.27
N GLN A 160 0.08 -2.59 -22.39
CA GLN A 160 0.72 -2.52 -23.72
C GLN A 160 2.16 -3.04 -23.71
N ASP A 161 2.36 -4.25 -23.18
CA ASP A 161 3.64 -4.95 -23.12
C ASP A 161 4.77 -4.13 -22.45
N GLY A 162 4.50 -3.62 -21.24
CA GLY A 162 5.49 -2.92 -20.42
C GLY A 162 5.61 -1.41 -20.68
N LYS A 163 4.91 -0.87 -21.68
CA LYS A 163 4.95 0.57 -21.98
C LYS A 163 4.27 1.43 -20.92
N ASN A 164 3.34 0.86 -20.15
CA ASN A 164 2.55 1.56 -19.13
C ASN A 164 1.92 2.88 -19.64
N LYS A 165 1.57 2.91 -20.93
CA LYS A 165 0.62 3.90 -21.45
C LYS A 165 -0.61 3.82 -20.56
N ASN A 166 -1.10 4.96 -20.08
CA ASN A 166 -2.18 5.05 -19.10
C ASN A 166 -3.23 6.09 -19.47
N ARG A 167 -3.32 6.45 -20.74
CA ARG A 167 -4.28 7.39 -21.30
C ARG A 167 -4.65 6.95 -22.70
N TRP A 168 -5.94 6.89 -23.00
CA TRP A 168 -6.45 6.45 -24.30
C TRP A 168 -7.72 7.19 -24.70
N ASN A 169 -7.98 7.21 -26.00
CA ASN A 169 -9.28 7.60 -26.55
C ASN A 169 -10.29 6.44 -26.45
N LYS A 170 -11.58 6.76 -26.50
CA LYS A 170 -12.69 5.79 -26.30
C LYS A 170 -12.74 4.66 -27.34
N ASP A 171 -12.15 4.88 -28.51
CA ASP A 171 -12.07 3.92 -29.62
C ASP A 171 -10.86 2.98 -29.52
N GLU A 172 -9.91 3.26 -28.63
CA GLU A 172 -8.77 2.37 -28.38
C GLU A 172 -9.16 1.17 -27.50
N VAL A 173 -8.40 0.08 -27.64
CA VAL A 173 -8.62 -1.19 -26.93
C VAL A 173 -7.37 -1.57 -26.14
N PRO A 174 -7.18 -1.02 -24.92
CA PRO A 174 -6.01 -1.32 -24.11
C PRO A 174 -5.94 -2.78 -23.67
N THR A 175 -4.73 -3.33 -23.64
CA THR A 175 -4.46 -4.66 -23.06
C THR A 175 -3.53 -4.54 -21.86
N ALA A 176 -3.85 -5.28 -20.80
CA ALA A 176 -3.00 -5.47 -19.63
C ALA A 176 -2.45 -6.89 -19.62
N THR A 177 -1.17 -7.03 -19.32
CA THR A 177 -0.45 -8.30 -19.22
C THR A 177 0.02 -8.52 -17.79
N LEU A 178 -0.20 -9.73 -17.28
CA LEU A 178 0.12 -10.16 -15.92
C LEU A 178 1.03 -11.39 -15.97
N ALA A 179 2.16 -11.31 -15.26
CA ALA A 179 2.95 -12.47 -14.89
C ALA A 179 2.74 -12.77 -13.41
N VAL A 180 2.16 -13.93 -13.10
CA VAL A 180 1.91 -14.38 -11.73
C VAL A 180 2.26 -15.86 -11.57
N SER A 181 2.81 -16.22 -10.43
CA SER A 181 3.11 -17.61 -10.06
C SER A 181 2.66 -17.91 -8.63
N ASP A 182 2.55 -19.19 -8.29
CA ASP A 182 2.22 -19.63 -6.93
C ASP A 182 3.42 -20.39 -6.35
N PRO A 183 3.91 -20.04 -5.15
CA PRO A 183 5.10 -20.68 -4.58
C PRO A 183 4.87 -22.15 -4.19
N ASN A 184 3.62 -22.56 -4.04
CA ASN A 184 3.19 -23.91 -3.70
C ASN A 184 2.71 -24.71 -4.92
N ASN A 185 2.75 -24.11 -6.12
CA ASN A 185 2.18 -24.63 -7.36
C ASN A 185 0.66 -24.87 -7.28
N ASP A 186 -0.05 -24.11 -6.44
CA ASP A 186 -1.50 -24.14 -6.40
C ASP A 186 -2.12 -23.49 -7.65
N GLN A 187 -3.37 -23.87 -7.96
CA GLN A 187 -4.10 -23.32 -9.09
C GLN A 187 -4.51 -21.86 -8.79
N ILE A 188 -4.00 -20.93 -9.61
CA ILE A 188 -4.34 -19.52 -9.50
C ILE A 188 -5.66 -19.21 -10.21
N THR A 189 -6.49 -18.38 -9.59
CA THR A 189 -7.63 -17.70 -10.23
C THR A 189 -7.44 -16.20 -10.15
N VAL A 190 -7.41 -15.51 -11.30
CA VAL A 190 -7.29 -14.05 -11.34
C VAL A 190 -8.65 -13.42 -11.52
N ARG A 191 -9.01 -12.55 -10.57
CA ARG A 191 -10.17 -11.66 -10.67
C ARG A 191 -9.71 -10.29 -11.13
N TRP A 192 -10.42 -9.74 -12.11
CA TRP A 192 -10.18 -8.39 -12.62
C TRP A 192 -11.38 -7.51 -12.31
N SER A 193 -11.13 -6.25 -11.96
CA SER A 193 -12.17 -5.24 -11.81
C SER A 193 -11.69 -3.88 -12.30
N VAL A 194 -12.64 -3.03 -12.70
CA VAL A 194 -12.36 -1.64 -13.05
C VAL A 194 -13.23 -0.75 -12.19
N LEU A 195 -12.61 0.10 -11.38
CA LEU A 195 -13.31 1.13 -10.62
C LEU A 195 -12.99 2.50 -11.20
N LYS A 196 -13.92 3.43 -11.07
CA LYS A 196 -13.65 4.86 -11.29
C LYS A 196 -12.59 5.34 -10.30
N GLU A 197 -11.65 6.18 -10.74
CA GLU A 197 -10.64 6.73 -9.83
C GLU A 197 -11.30 7.74 -8.88
N ARG A 198 -10.97 7.63 -7.59
CA ARG A 198 -11.37 8.54 -6.53
C ARG A 198 -10.22 8.73 -5.55
N THR A 199 -10.23 9.86 -4.84
CA THR A 199 -9.17 10.22 -3.88
C THR A 199 -9.48 9.81 -2.44
N ASP A 200 -10.75 9.58 -2.10
CA ASP A 200 -11.24 9.50 -0.72
C ASP A 200 -12.16 8.29 -0.43
N ALA A 201 -12.55 7.53 -1.45
CA ALA A 201 -13.40 6.35 -1.31
C ALA A 201 -13.20 5.39 -2.50
N ALA A 202 -13.83 4.22 -2.43
CA ALA A 202 -13.95 3.35 -3.59
C ALA A 202 -14.81 4.06 -4.66
N GLY A 203 -14.36 4.05 -5.91
CA GLY A 203 -15.15 4.53 -7.03
C GLY A 203 -16.18 3.50 -7.49
N ASP A 204 -17.06 3.96 -8.39
CA ASP A 204 -18.08 3.11 -8.98
C ASP A 204 -17.45 1.93 -9.72
N ASP A 205 -18.00 0.74 -9.50
CA ASP A 205 -17.61 -0.46 -10.23
C ASP A 205 -18.20 -0.41 -11.65
N VAL A 206 -17.32 -0.32 -12.65
CA VAL A 206 -17.66 -0.28 -14.07
C VAL A 206 -17.16 -1.52 -14.81
N THR A 207 -16.77 -2.57 -14.07
CA THR A 207 -16.10 -3.78 -14.58
C THR A 207 -16.84 -4.40 -15.78
N SER A 208 -18.16 -4.57 -15.68
CA SER A 208 -18.97 -5.21 -16.73
C SER A 208 -18.95 -4.47 -18.07
N SER A 209 -18.76 -3.15 -18.03
CA SER A 209 -18.69 -2.29 -19.22
C SER A 209 -17.26 -2.09 -19.72
N ALA A 210 -16.29 -2.16 -18.80
CA ALA A 210 -14.90 -1.81 -19.04
C ALA A 210 -14.02 -2.99 -19.45
N ILE A 211 -14.38 -4.23 -19.07
CA ILE A 211 -13.60 -5.43 -19.41
C ILE A 211 -14.28 -6.17 -20.57
N LYS A 212 -13.59 -6.24 -21.71
CA LYS A 212 -14.04 -6.98 -22.89
C LYS A 212 -13.78 -8.48 -22.75
N SER A 213 -12.60 -8.83 -22.25
CA SER A 213 -12.18 -10.21 -22.01
C SER A 213 -11.05 -10.24 -20.98
N SER A 214 -10.90 -11.35 -20.28
CA SER A 214 -9.82 -11.53 -19.30
C SER A 214 -9.44 -13.00 -19.15
N SER A 215 -8.23 -13.23 -18.65
CA SER A 215 -7.68 -14.54 -18.30
C SER A 215 -6.82 -14.42 -17.03
N ASN A 216 -6.17 -15.52 -16.64
CA ASN A 216 -5.16 -15.50 -15.59
C ASN A 216 -3.86 -14.76 -15.95
N SER A 217 -3.69 -14.35 -17.21
CA SER A 217 -2.48 -13.68 -17.70
C SER A 217 -2.72 -12.27 -18.25
N GLY A 218 -3.96 -11.78 -18.25
CA GLY A 218 -4.24 -10.43 -18.74
C GLY A 218 -5.71 -10.09 -18.87
N ALA A 219 -5.97 -8.85 -19.26
CA ALA A 219 -7.29 -8.32 -19.55
C ALA A 219 -7.27 -7.37 -20.75
N THR A 220 -8.33 -7.39 -21.55
CA THR A 220 -8.58 -6.44 -22.64
C THR A 220 -9.71 -5.51 -22.23
N LEU A 221 -9.46 -4.20 -22.33
CA LEU A 221 -10.42 -3.17 -21.93
C LEU A 221 -11.28 -2.70 -23.10
N ASN A 222 -12.54 -2.35 -22.80
CA ASN A 222 -13.45 -1.64 -23.67
C ASN A 222 -13.71 -0.24 -23.10
N LEU A 223 -13.27 0.80 -23.80
CA LEU A 223 -13.40 2.17 -23.31
C LEU A 223 -14.64 2.88 -23.86
N GLY A 224 -15.32 2.32 -24.86
CA GLY A 224 -16.37 3.02 -25.61
C GLY A 224 -17.56 3.45 -24.77
N ALA A 225 -17.89 2.69 -23.72
CA ALA A 225 -19.00 2.99 -22.81
C ALA A 225 -18.58 3.85 -21.61
N LEU A 226 -17.28 4.11 -21.42
CA LEU A 226 -16.78 4.84 -20.26
C LEU A 226 -16.84 6.36 -20.51
N PRO A 227 -17.40 7.13 -19.57
CA PRO A 227 -17.23 8.58 -19.57
C PRO A 227 -15.75 8.99 -19.58
N THR A 228 -15.48 10.22 -20.03
CA THR A 228 -14.15 10.83 -19.90
C THR A 228 -13.79 10.92 -18.42
N GLY A 229 -12.60 10.44 -18.04
CA GLY A 229 -12.19 10.43 -16.63
C GLY A 229 -11.11 9.42 -16.29
N GLY A 230 -10.73 9.44 -14.99
CA GLY A 230 -9.78 8.50 -14.41
C GLY A 230 -10.47 7.21 -13.95
N TYR A 231 -9.78 6.10 -14.13
CA TYR A 231 -10.18 4.75 -13.78
C TYR A 231 -8.97 3.97 -13.28
N ARG A 232 -9.23 2.80 -12.69
CA ARG A 232 -8.18 1.90 -12.25
C ARG A 232 -8.56 0.47 -12.52
N LEU A 233 -7.69 -0.24 -13.22
CA LEU A 233 -7.78 -1.68 -13.41
C LEU A 233 -7.12 -2.36 -12.22
N TYR A 234 -7.88 -3.15 -11.47
CA TYR A 234 -7.39 -3.98 -10.38
C TYR A 234 -7.29 -5.42 -10.82
N MET A 235 -6.32 -6.13 -10.25
CA MET A 235 -6.27 -7.59 -10.29
C MET A 235 -6.04 -8.16 -8.90
N ALA A 236 -6.66 -9.32 -8.67
CA ALA A 236 -6.42 -10.16 -7.50
C ALA A 236 -6.17 -11.60 -7.95
N ALA A 237 -4.96 -12.11 -7.73
CA ALA A 237 -4.64 -13.52 -7.95
C ALA A 237 -4.90 -14.28 -6.65
N LEU A 238 -5.81 -15.25 -6.70
CA LEU A 238 -6.21 -16.09 -5.58
C LEU A 238 -5.54 -17.46 -5.72
N ASP A 239 -4.94 -17.96 -4.64
CA ASP A 239 -4.39 -19.32 -4.57
C ASP A 239 -5.48 -20.40 -4.33
N ASN A 240 -6.71 -19.97 -3.98
CA ASN A 240 -7.81 -20.82 -3.55
C ASN A 240 -7.52 -21.65 -2.28
N LYS A 241 -6.54 -21.24 -1.48
CA LYS A 241 -6.13 -21.80 -0.17
C LYS A 241 -6.10 -20.76 0.96
N GLY A 242 -6.52 -19.53 0.68
CA GLY A 242 -6.67 -18.47 1.68
C GLY A 242 -5.64 -17.34 1.55
N ALA A 243 -4.84 -17.34 0.48
CA ALA A 243 -3.89 -16.29 0.18
C ALA A 243 -4.17 -15.62 -1.18
N ALA A 244 -3.72 -14.38 -1.31
CA ALA A 244 -3.95 -13.59 -2.51
C ALA A 244 -2.80 -12.62 -2.79
N ALA A 245 -2.73 -12.17 -4.02
CA ALA A 245 -1.84 -11.08 -4.43
C ALA A 245 -2.62 -10.02 -5.21
N THR A 246 -2.34 -8.74 -4.95
CA THR A 246 -3.00 -7.62 -5.61
C THR A 246 -2.03 -6.69 -6.31
N ALA A 247 -2.49 -6.16 -7.43
CA ALA A 247 -1.87 -5.03 -8.10
C ALA A 247 -2.94 -4.27 -8.88
N ASN A 248 -2.62 -3.06 -9.28
CA ASN A 248 -3.53 -2.26 -10.10
C ASN A 248 -2.78 -1.29 -11.00
N LEU A 249 -3.47 -0.80 -12.03
CA LEU A 249 -2.96 0.17 -12.98
C LEU A 249 -3.98 1.31 -13.12
N PRO A 250 -3.65 2.55 -12.68
CA PRO A 250 -4.48 3.71 -12.98
C PRO A 250 -4.40 4.07 -14.45
N PHE A 251 -5.53 4.44 -15.05
CA PHE A 251 -5.60 4.96 -16.42
C PHE A 251 -6.65 6.06 -16.62
N TYR A 252 -6.57 6.76 -17.74
CA TYR A 252 -7.47 7.85 -18.12
C TYR A 252 -8.12 7.60 -19.49
N VAL A 253 -9.42 7.84 -19.58
CA VAL A 253 -10.18 7.83 -20.85
C VAL A 253 -10.43 9.28 -21.26
N ASN A 254 -10.00 9.65 -22.46
CA ASN A 254 -10.25 10.98 -23.05
C ASN A 254 -11.71 11.13 -23.50
#